data_AF-A0A9E1FC57-F1
#
_entry.id   AF-A0A9E1FC57-F1
#
_cell.length_a   1.000
_cell.length_b   1.000
_cell.length_c   1.000
_cell.angle_alpha   90.00
_cell.angle_beta   90.00
_cell.angle_gamma   90.00
#
_symmetry.space_group_name_H-M   'P 1'
#
loop_
_entity.id
_entity.type
_entity.pdbx_description
1 polymer ?
#
loop_
_entity_poly.entity_id
_entity_poly.type
_entity_poly.pdbx_seq_one_letter_code
_entity_poly.pdbx_strand_id
1 'polypeptide(L)'
;MKTKRSLLLVCALVVLMLCITLCACNTSQAKPDYDYLVTFDYNVGTLDANCQTQYLGVKANSLVGLKPGTRDDFKQYEASGYYLEGWYLPEKDADGNVVVDADTQMVKLATKWDFSTMRVNSDMTLYARLLRVPTMVFVDRETGEEVKRETGTPESRKERPSAVVEPVKSGYTLYEYYVDATSEETFEWPYVFGTEDITVYCKYIQGSWTIVKSEDQLLAALSSNKNIYLDCDLDFTDKTWRYGSFNGKLNGNGHTITGINLTRNCNKYTLGAGIFGTLGAKTDIYNLTIKDAVVNFNVKLDNGEFVGGFFAYEAREGAKITDVKIVNGTLNCDFGDNKTSTAYEWIAKDASTTLNCDYSGVTITGA
;
A
#
# COMPACT_ATOMS: atom_id res chain seq x y z
N MET A 1 43.21 1.79 -61.25
CA MET A 1 42.56 3.11 -61.33
C MET A 1 42.17 3.56 -59.93
N LYS A 2 42.77 4.68 -59.49
CA LYS A 2 42.38 5.65 -58.43
C LYS A 2 42.01 5.10 -57.03
N THR A 3 42.89 5.06 -56.03
CA THR A 3 43.46 6.11 -55.13
C THR A 3 42.49 6.86 -54.20
N LYS A 4 42.72 6.72 -52.87
CA LYS A 4 42.89 7.76 -51.80
C LYS A 4 42.77 7.06 -50.42
N ARG A 5 43.85 6.66 -49.74
CA ARG A 5 44.70 7.39 -48.76
C ARG A 5 43.97 8.00 -47.54
N SER A 6 44.31 7.42 -46.39
CA SER A 6 44.55 7.98 -45.04
C SER A 6 43.42 8.65 -44.24
N LEU A 7 43.14 8.12 -43.04
CA LEU A 7 43.41 8.83 -41.79
C LEU A 7 43.54 7.85 -40.61
N LEU A 8 44.76 7.72 -40.09
CA LEU A 8 45.09 7.11 -38.79
C LEU A 8 44.88 8.14 -37.67
N LEU A 9 44.69 7.63 -36.44
CA LEU A 9 45.09 8.19 -35.14
C LEU A 9 45.08 9.72 -34.95
N VAL A 10 44.26 10.22 -34.01
CA VAL A 10 44.66 11.04 -32.83
C VAL A 10 43.41 11.15 -31.93
N CYS A 11 43.41 10.55 -30.74
CA CYS A 11 42.40 10.77 -29.69
C CYS A 11 43.04 11.11 -28.33
N ALA A 12 44.24 11.70 -28.34
CA ALA A 12 44.91 12.20 -27.15
C ALA A 12 45.31 13.66 -27.42
N LEU A 13 44.42 14.61 -27.09
CA LEU A 13 44.66 16.04 -26.82
C LEU A 13 43.35 16.83 -27.02
N VAL A 14 42.46 16.78 -26.03
CA VAL A 14 41.49 17.87 -25.77
C VAL A 14 41.65 18.26 -24.30
N VAL A 15 42.86 18.72 -23.97
CA VAL A 15 43.09 19.60 -22.82
C VAL A 15 43.54 20.91 -23.45
N LEU A 16 42.97 22.02 -22.95
CA LEU A 16 43.33 23.40 -23.31
C LEU A 16 42.58 24.04 -24.50
N MET A 17 41.25 24.15 -24.43
CA MET A 17 40.56 25.30 -25.06
C MET A 17 39.14 25.52 -24.51
N LEU A 18 39.04 26.21 -23.38
CA LEU A 18 37.86 27.01 -22.98
C LEU A 18 38.24 28.08 -21.96
N CYS A 19 39.38 28.74 -22.20
CA CYS A 19 39.57 30.13 -21.78
C CYS A 19 39.46 30.96 -23.05
N ILE A 20 38.28 31.50 -23.34
CA ILE A 20 38.02 32.80 -24.01
C ILE A 20 36.50 32.97 -23.97
N THR A 21 36.01 33.69 -22.98
CA THR A 21 35.16 34.85 -23.21
C THR A 21 35.59 35.93 -22.22
N LEU A 22 35.59 37.18 -22.69
CA LEU A 22 36.02 38.42 -22.01
C LEU A 22 37.49 38.82 -22.22
N CYS A 23 37.79 39.29 -23.44
CA CYS A 23 38.69 40.43 -23.60
C CYS A 23 37.85 41.66 -23.99
N ALA A 24 37.49 42.47 -23.00
CA ALA A 24 37.16 43.87 -23.16
C ALA A 24 37.58 44.61 -21.88
N CYS A 25 38.71 45.31 -21.98
CA CYS A 25 39.35 46.26 -21.06
C CYS A 25 38.78 46.44 -19.63
N ASN A 26 39.53 45.97 -18.63
CA ASN A 26 40.03 46.82 -17.55
C ASN A 26 41.19 46.14 -16.81
N THR A 27 42.15 46.95 -16.38
CA THR A 27 43.35 46.57 -15.62
C THR A 27 42.98 46.01 -14.24
N SER A 28 43.80 45.08 -13.72
CA SER A 28 43.70 44.33 -12.44
C SER A 28 42.72 43.15 -12.37
N GLN A 29 43.06 42.02 -13.02
CA GLN A 29 42.58 40.72 -12.53
C GLN A 29 43.55 40.25 -11.44
N ALA A 30 43.09 40.32 -10.18
CA ALA A 30 43.76 39.69 -9.07
C ALA A 30 43.98 38.20 -9.41
N LYS A 31 45.16 37.67 -9.08
CA LYS A 31 45.43 36.23 -9.19
C LYS A 31 44.30 35.48 -8.47
N PRO A 32 43.71 34.44 -9.08
CA PRO A 32 42.67 33.67 -8.42
C PRO A 32 43.18 33.17 -7.06
N ASP A 33 42.38 33.35 -6.01
CA ASP A 33 42.77 33.04 -4.64
C ASP A 33 42.61 31.53 -4.33
N TYR A 34 43.25 30.67 -5.14
CA TYR A 34 43.28 29.21 -4.95
C TYR A 34 44.60 28.61 -5.46
N ASP A 35 44.92 27.41 -5.00
CA ASP A 35 46.14 26.68 -5.42
C ASP A 35 45.82 25.55 -6.40
N TYR A 36 44.66 24.90 -6.25
CA TYR A 36 44.21 23.77 -7.07
C TYR A 36 42.76 23.91 -7.52
N LEU A 37 42.44 23.33 -8.67
CA LEU A 37 41.08 23.23 -9.20
C LEU A 37 40.51 21.83 -8.94
N VAL A 38 39.35 21.78 -8.28
CA VAL A 38 38.54 20.56 -8.16
C VAL A 38 37.43 20.61 -9.20
N THR A 39 37.43 19.63 -10.10
CA THR A 39 36.42 19.44 -11.13
C THR A 39 35.39 18.41 -10.66
N PHE A 40 34.11 18.75 -10.73
CA PHE A 40 32.99 17.87 -10.43
C PHE A 40 32.34 17.42 -11.73
N ASP A 41 32.61 16.18 -12.12
CA ASP A 41 32.05 15.55 -13.31
C ASP A 41 30.92 14.60 -12.90
N TYR A 42 29.69 14.84 -13.39
CA TYR A 42 28.53 14.01 -13.06
C TYR A 42 28.59 12.60 -13.66
N ASN A 43 29.62 12.29 -14.45
CA ASN A 43 29.91 10.95 -14.93
C ASN A 43 28.69 10.30 -15.60
N VAL A 44 27.93 11.10 -16.37
CA VAL A 44 26.65 10.67 -16.95
C VAL A 44 26.84 9.72 -18.13
N GLY A 45 28.03 9.64 -18.72
CA GLY A 45 28.31 8.73 -19.82
C GLY A 45 27.30 8.86 -20.96
N THR A 46 26.62 7.76 -21.28
CA THR A 46 25.55 7.69 -22.30
C THR A 46 24.14 8.00 -21.78
N LEU A 47 23.99 8.37 -20.50
CA LEU A 47 22.68 8.73 -19.95
C LEU A 47 22.12 9.99 -20.60
N ASP A 48 20.80 10.01 -20.81
CA ASP A 48 20.07 11.22 -21.22
C ASP A 48 19.92 12.17 -20.01
N ALA A 49 21.01 12.87 -19.70
CA ALA A 49 21.10 13.78 -18.57
C ALA A 49 21.91 15.03 -18.93
N ASN A 50 21.32 16.21 -18.75
CA ASN A 50 21.98 17.49 -19.02
C ASN A 50 22.72 18.01 -17.77
N CYS A 51 23.63 17.20 -17.24
CA CYS A 51 24.46 17.57 -16.09
C CYS A 51 25.74 18.25 -16.56
N GLN A 52 25.98 19.49 -16.13
CA GLN A 52 27.19 20.22 -16.51
C GLN A 52 28.31 19.98 -15.50
N THR A 53 29.54 19.90 -15.98
CA THR A 53 30.73 19.89 -15.14
C THR A 53 30.82 21.19 -14.33
N GLN A 54 31.06 21.08 -13.04
CA GLN A 54 31.20 22.21 -12.12
C GLN A 54 32.62 22.30 -11.58
N TYR A 55 33.05 23.49 -11.14
CA TYR A 55 34.43 23.75 -10.74
C TYR A 55 34.49 24.49 -9.41
N LEU A 56 35.51 24.17 -8.59
CA LEU A 56 35.79 24.86 -7.34
C LEU A 56 37.30 25.04 -7.16
N GLY A 57 37.74 26.27 -6.92
CA GLY A 57 39.11 26.57 -6.50
C GLY A 57 39.32 26.25 -5.02
N VAL A 58 40.38 25.52 -4.69
CA VAL A 58 40.72 25.08 -3.32
C VAL A 58 42.18 25.39 -2.99
N LYS A 59 42.49 25.71 -1.74
CA LYS A 59 43.86 25.91 -1.25
C LYS A 59 44.59 24.58 -1.04
N ALA A 60 45.91 24.61 -1.13
CA ALA A 60 46.73 23.45 -0.87
C ALA A 60 46.52 22.91 0.55
N ASN A 61 46.53 21.59 0.70
CA ASN A 61 46.33 20.88 1.96
C ASN A 61 45.03 21.27 2.69
N SER A 62 43.98 21.68 1.95
CA SER A 62 42.68 22.08 2.50
C SER A 62 41.57 21.10 2.12
N LEU A 63 40.49 21.07 2.92
CA LEU A 63 39.28 20.32 2.61
C LEU A 63 38.55 20.96 1.42
N VAL A 64 37.74 20.17 0.73
CA VAL A 64 36.80 20.67 -0.28
C VAL A 64 35.59 21.29 0.45
N GLY A 65 35.62 22.62 0.62
CA GLY A 65 34.67 23.35 1.47
C GLY A 65 33.25 23.49 0.91
N LEU A 66 33.03 23.19 -0.37
CA LEU A 66 31.73 23.24 -1.03
C LEU A 66 31.61 22.05 -2.00
N LYS A 67 30.45 21.40 -2.01
CA LYS A 67 30.11 20.38 -3.01
C LYS A 67 28.82 20.76 -3.74
N PRO A 68 28.59 20.25 -4.97
CA PRO A 68 27.31 20.48 -5.64
C PRO A 68 26.13 20.11 -4.75
N GLY A 69 25.11 20.97 -4.71
CA GLY A 69 23.95 20.88 -3.84
C GLY A 69 24.07 21.64 -2.51
N THR A 70 25.21 22.25 -2.19
CA THR A 70 25.38 22.98 -0.92
C THR A 70 24.73 24.37 -0.93
N ARG A 71 24.62 25.02 -2.10
CA ARG A 71 24.06 26.36 -2.29
C ARG A 71 23.42 26.48 -3.66
N ASP A 72 22.56 27.48 -3.87
CA ASP A 72 21.83 27.66 -5.15
C ASP A 72 22.74 27.94 -6.36
N ASP A 73 23.82 28.70 -6.14
CA ASP A 73 24.85 29.01 -7.14
C ASP A 73 25.83 27.85 -7.39
N PHE A 74 25.74 26.80 -6.57
CA PHE A 74 26.47 25.55 -6.71
C PHE A 74 25.52 24.36 -6.56
N LYS A 75 24.39 24.41 -7.27
CA LYS A 75 23.32 23.40 -7.20
C LYS A 75 23.80 22.03 -7.68
N GLN A 76 23.11 21.00 -7.22
CA GLN A 76 23.28 19.65 -7.73
C GLN A 76 22.44 19.50 -9.02
N TYR A 77 23.03 18.93 -10.08
CA TYR A 77 22.29 18.52 -11.27
C TYR A 77 21.64 17.15 -11.05
N GLU A 78 20.51 16.93 -11.72
CA GLU A 78 19.74 15.69 -11.64
C GLU A 78 19.87 14.90 -12.94
N ALA A 79 20.13 13.60 -12.80
CA ALA A 79 20.02 12.63 -13.88
C ALA A 79 18.72 11.86 -13.69
N SER A 80 17.79 11.96 -14.64
CA SER A 80 16.44 11.39 -14.50
C SER A 80 16.51 9.88 -14.25
N GLY A 81 15.85 9.41 -13.18
CA GLY A 81 15.87 8.00 -12.77
C GLY A 81 17.13 7.57 -12.00
N TYR A 82 18.01 8.51 -11.63
CA TYR A 82 19.21 8.25 -10.84
C TYR A 82 19.33 9.22 -9.66
N TYR A 83 20.00 8.80 -8.60
CA TYR A 83 20.40 9.67 -7.50
C TYR A 83 21.93 9.66 -7.33
N LEU A 84 22.45 10.78 -6.86
CA LEU A 84 23.88 10.94 -6.56
C LEU A 84 24.19 10.30 -5.21
N GLU A 85 24.89 9.16 -5.21
CA GLU A 85 25.35 8.49 -3.99
C GLU A 85 26.57 9.19 -3.39
N GLY A 86 27.45 9.71 -4.25
CA GLY A 86 28.69 10.32 -3.81
C GLY A 86 29.62 10.72 -4.94
N TRP A 87 30.77 11.25 -4.55
CA TRP A 87 31.84 11.69 -5.44
C TRP A 87 33.08 10.82 -5.24
N TYR A 88 33.74 10.44 -6.32
CA TYR A 88 34.80 9.44 -6.30
C TYR A 88 36.01 9.89 -7.11
N LEU A 89 37.18 9.45 -6.68
CA LEU A 89 38.37 9.46 -7.52
C LEU A 89 38.27 8.34 -8.57
N PRO A 90 38.77 8.59 -9.79
CA PRO A 90 38.73 7.59 -10.86
C PRO A 90 39.69 6.43 -10.58
N GLU A 91 39.34 5.25 -11.12
CA GLU A 91 40.31 4.19 -11.37
C GLU A 91 41.31 4.67 -12.43
N LYS A 92 42.58 4.31 -12.24
CA LYS A 92 43.65 4.62 -13.18
C LYS A 92 44.36 3.36 -13.63
N ASP A 93 44.74 3.32 -14.90
CA ASP A 93 45.58 2.25 -15.44
C ASP A 93 47.04 2.37 -14.97
N ALA A 94 47.89 1.44 -15.39
CA ALA A 94 49.31 1.40 -15.03
C ALA A 94 50.10 2.65 -15.50
N ASP A 95 49.60 3.35 -16.51
CA ASP A 95 50.20 4.57 -17.08
C ASP A 95 49.63 5.84 -16.41
N GLY A 96 48.67 5.70 -15.50
CA GLY A 96 48.04 6.78 -14.77
C GLY A 96 46.86 7.44 -15.49
N ASN A 97 46.39 6.88 -16.60
CA ASN A 97 45.23 7.39 -17.32
C ASN A 97 43.93 6.92 -16.66
N VAL A 98 42.88 7.74 -16.76
CA VAL A 98 41.55 7.42 -16.24
C VAL A 98 40.93 6.27 -17.05
N VAL A 99 40.43 5.25 -16.36
CA VAL A 99 39.75 4.12 -16.99
C VAL A 99 38.28 4.46 -17.24
N VAL A 100 37.83 4.30 -18.48
CA VAL A 100 36.45 4.53 -18.91
C VAL A 100 35.82 3.20 -19.30
N ASP A 101 34.58 2.98 -18.88
CA ASP A 101 33.77 1.85 -19.29
C ASP A 101 33.32 2.02 -20.75
N ALA A 102 33.56 1.01 -21.58
CA ALA A 102 33.36 1.12 -23.02
C ALA A 102 31.89 1.22 -23.43
N ASP A 103 30.98 0.63 -22.65
CA ASP A 103 29.56 0.55 -23.01
C ASP A 103 28.80 1.77 -22.49
N THR A 104 29.02 2.12 -21.23
CA THR A 104 28.34 3.25 -20.57
C THR A 104 29.03 4.57 -20.84
N GLN A 105 30.28 4.58 -21.31
CA GLN A 105 31.14 5.76 -21.40
C GLN A 105 31.34 6.48 -20.06
N MET A 106 31.05 5.81 -18.95
CA MET A 106 31.29 6.33 -17.61
C MET A 106 32.71 5.99 -17.14
N VAL A 107 33.32 6.88 -16.38
CA VAL A 107 34.57 6.63 -15.68
C VAL A 107 34.36 5.57 -14.60
N LYS A 108 35.27 4.59 -14.55
CA LYS A 108 35.31 3.60 -13.48
C LYS A 108 35.76 4.26 -12.19
N LEU A 109 35.03 3.99 -11.11
CA LEU A 109 35.22 4.67 -9.82
C LEU A 109 36.06 3.81 -8.89
N ALA A 110 37.03 4.43 -8.20
CA ALA A 110 37.88 3.75 -7.24
C ALA A 110 37.57 4.15 -5.79
N THR A 111 38.06 5.32 -5.36
CA THR A 111 37.99 5.73 -3.94
C THR A 111 36.91 6.78 -3.73
N LYS A 112 35.98 6.52 -2.80
CA LYS A 112 34.98 7.52 -2.40
C LYS A 112 35.68 8.71 -1.75
N TRP A 113 35.37 9.92 -2.22
CA TRP A 113 35.90 11.15 -1.64
C TRP A 113 35.16 11.52 -0.36
N ASP A 114 35.88 11.54 0.77
CA ASP A 114 35.35 12.02 2.04
C ASP A 114 35.66 13.51 2.21
N PHE A 115 34.64 14.34 2.02
CA PHE A 115 34.72 15.80 2.13
C PHE A 115 35.11 16.29 3.53
N SER A 116 34.98 15.46 4.56
CA SER A 116 35.29 15.83 5.95
C SER A 116 36.74 15.57 6.34
N THR A 117 37.42 14.65 5.66
CA THR A 117 38.78 14.20 6.05
C THR A 117 39.81 14.35 4.94
N MET A 118 39.42 14.24 3.66
CA MET A 118 40.35 14.27 2.53
C MET A 118 40.72 15.70 2.12
N ARG A 119 42.01 15.90 1.80
CA ARG A 119 42.59 17.21 1.48
C ARG A 119 43.10 17.25 0.05
N VAL A 120 42.97 18.42 -0.59
CA VAL A 120 43.41 18.66 -1.97
C VAL A 120 44.89 19.06 -2.00
N ASN A 121 45.69 18.33 -2.79
CA ASN A 121 47.13 18.56 -2.95
C ASN A 121 47.59 18.64 -4.43
N SER A 122 46.63 18.58 -5.35
CA SER A 122 46.84 18.77 -6.79
C SER A 122 45.48 19.10 -7.43
N ASP A 123 45.49 19.57 -8.67
CA ASP A 123 44.28 19.57 -9.49
C ASP A 123 43.72 18.14 -9.55
N MET A 124 42.40 18.01 -9.47
CA MET A 124 41.73 16.72 -9.47
C MET A 124 40.31 16.79 -10.04
N THR A 125 39.84 15.65 -10.54
CA THR A 125 38.45 15.46 -10.95
C THR A 125 37.81 14.43 -10.03
N LEU A 126 36.66 14.80 -9.46
CA LEU A 126 35.77 13.92 -8.74
C LEU A 126 34.62 13.55 -9.68
N TYR A 127 34.39 12.24 -9.82
CA TYR A 127 33.33 11.68 -10.66
C TYR A 127 32.16 11.25 -9.78
N ALA A 128 30.95 11.62 -10.17
CA ALA A 128 29.75 11.18 -9.49
C ALA A 128 29.53 9.67 -9.61
N ARG A 129 29.06 9.06 -8.52
CA ARG A 129 28.43 7.75 -8.54
C ARG A 129 26.92 7.93 -8.61
N LEU A 130 26.37 7.78 -9.81
CA LEU A 130 24.92 7.82 -10.05
C LEU A 130 24.36 6.39 -9.93
N LEU A 131 23.41 6.21 -9.02
CA LEU A 131 22.72 4.93 -8.82
C LEU A 131 21.28 5.04 -9.30
N ARG A 132 20.83 4.01 -10.03
CA ARG A 132 19.46 3.92 -10.53
C ARG A 132 18.47 3.92 -9.36
N VAL A 133 17.38 4.64 -9.54
CA VAL A 133 16.24 4.66 -8.61
C VAL A 133 15.29 3.53 -9.04
N PRO A 134 15.18 2.42 -8.29
CA PRO A 134 14.21 1.36 -8.59
C PRO A 134 12.77 1.87 -8.50
N THR A 135 11.92 1.28 -9.33
CA THR A 135 10.48 1.56 -9.36
C THR A 135 9.69 0.38 -8.78
N MET A 136 8.70 0.69 -7.94
CA MET A 136 7.65 -0.23 -7.52
C MET A 136 6.38 0.08 -8.32
N VAL A 137 5.96 -0.86 -9.17
CA VAL A 137 4.75 -0.74 -9.98
C VAL A 137 3.66 -1.61 -9.37
N PHE A 138 2.55 -1.00 -8.99
CA PHE A 138 1.35 -1.72 -8.56
C PHE A 138 0.47 -1.96 -9.78
N VAL A 139 0.12 -3.22 -10.01
CA VAL A 139 -0.77 -3.63 -11.11
C VAL A 139 -2.01 -4.30 -10.57
N ASP A 140 -3.14 -4.16 -11.25
CA ASP A 140 -4.30 -5.00 -11.01
C ASP A 140 -3.94 -6.46 -11.31
N ARG A 141 -4.18 -7.34 -10.33
CA ARG A 141 -3.86 -8.77 -10.42
C ARG A 141 -4.60 -9.48 -11.55
N GLU A 142 -5.82 -9.05 -11.89
CA GLU A 142 -6.66 -9.67 -12.90
C GLU A 142 -6.36 -9.16 -14.32
N THR A 143 -6.14 -7.85 -14.48
CA THR A 143 -5.98 -7.24 -15.81
C THR A 143 -4.53 -6.95 -16.19
N GLY A 144 -3.62 -6.88 -15.23
CA GLY A 144 -2.23 -6.45 -15.42
C GLY A 144 -2.07 -4.94 -15.63
N GLU A 145 -3.15 -4.16 -15.53
CA GLU A 145 -3.10 -2.70 -15.70
C GLU A 145 -2.41 -2.03 -14.51
N GLU A 146 -1.54 -1.06 -14.79
CA GLU A 146 -0.90 -0.25 -13.74
C GLU A 146 -1.94 0.63 -13.03
N VAL A 147 -2.03 0.47 -11.71
CA VAL A 147 -2.93 1.24 -10.84
C VAL A 147 -2.18 2.29 -10.04
N LYS A 148 -0.87 2.11 -9.83
CA LYS A 148 -0.01 3.07 -9.14
C LYS A 148 1.47 2.79 -9.41
N ARG A 149 2.29 3.83 -9.32
CA ARG A 149 3.74 3.73 -9.37
C ARG A 149 4.38 4.54 -8.26
N GLU A 150 5.43 3.99 -7.67
CA GLU A 150 6.28 4.65 -6.71
C GLU A 150 7.74 4.39 -7.02
N THR A 151 8.61 5.25 -6.51
CA THR A 151 10.07 5.07 -6.59
C THR A 151 10.64 4.99 -5.18
N GLY A 152 11.80 4.36 -5.06
CA GLY A 152 12.54 4.30 -3.80
C GLY A 152 14.04 4.37 -4.07
N THR A 153 14.82 4.75 -3.06
CA THR A 153 16.28 4.56 -3.13
C THR A 153 16.61 3.16 -2.61
N PRO A 154 17.66 2.50 -3.11
CA PRO A 154 18.17 1.27 -2.51
C PRO A 154 18.32 1.40 -0.99
N GLU A 155 18.03 0.31 -0.27
CA GLU A 155 18.04 0.20 1.20
C GLU A 155 16.95 1.03 1.91
N SER A 156 16.18 1.87 1.21
CA SER A 156 15.03 2.55 1.81
C SER A 156 13.91 1.57 2.10
N ARG A 157 13.25 1.78 3.24
CA ARG A 157 12.17 0.93 3.74
C ARG A 157 10.81 1.50 3.35
N LYS A 158 9.98 0.68 2.71
CA LYS A 158 8.59 0.98 2.36
C LYS A 158 7.64 0.21 3.26
N GLU A 159 6.80 0.94 3.96
CA GLU A 159 5.67 0.36 4.70
C GLU A 159 4.50 0.05 3.78
N ARG A 160 3.66 -0.88 4.22
CA ARG A 160 2.36 -1.14 3.60
C ARG A 160 1.59 0.19 3.42
N PRO A 161 1.09 0.51 2.21
CA PRO A 161 0.29 1.70 2.02
C PRO A 161 -0.93 1.72 2.95
N SER A 162 -1.24 2.89 3.51
CA SER A 162 -2.50 3.09 4.24
C SER A 162 -3.63 3.36 3.26
N ALA A 163 -4.88 3.26 3.72
CA ALA A 163 -6.07 3.52 2.91
C ALA A 163 -6.12 4.92 2.25
N VAL A 164 -5.31 5.88 2.71
CA VAL A 164 -5.22 7.23 2.13
C VAL A 164 -4.37 7.26 0.87
N VAL A 165 -3.38 6.37 0.78
CA VAL A 165 -2.36 6.37 -0.27
C VAL A 165 -2.24 5.02 -0.97
N GLU A 166 -3.11 4.06 -0.70
CA GLU A 166 -3.09 2.77 -1.39
C GLU A 166 -3.45 2.92 -2.89
N PRO A 167 -3.10 1.93 -3.75
CA PRO A 167 -3.52 1.94 -5.15
C PRO A 167 -5.05 1.88 -5.28
N VAL A 168 -5.63 2.87 -5.96
CA VAL A 168 -7.09 3.04 -6.07
C VAL A 168 -7.59 2.54 -7.43
N LYS A 169 -8.65 1.74 -7.41
CA LYS A 169 -9.44 1.36 -8.59
C LYS A 169 -10.90 1.77 -8.40
N SER A 170 -11.41 2.61 -9.30
CA SER A 170 -12.75 3.21 -9.18
C SER A 170 -13.84 2.16 -9.10
N GLY A 171 -14.65 2.20 -8.04
CA GLY A 171 -15.74 1.25 -7.80
C GLY A 171 -15.30 -0.08 -7.17
N TYR A 172 -14.06 -0.19 -6.71
CA TYR A 172 -13.50 -1.37 -6.06
C TYR A 172 -12.89 -1.02 -4.70
N THR A 173 -12.76 -2.04 -3.84
CA THR A 173 -12.02 -2.00 -2.59
C THR A 173 -10.73 -2.80 -2.78
N LEU A 174 -9.58 -2.22 -2.43
CA LEU A 174 -8.32 -2.98 -2.40
C LEU A 174 -8.40 -4.03 -1.31
N TYR A 175 -8.15 -5.28 -1.66
CA TYR A 175 -8.20 -6.41 -0.74
C TYR A 175 -6.82 -6.75 -0.19
N GLU A 176 -5.87 -7.09 -1.07
CA GLU A 176 -4.53 -7.51 -0.66
C GLU A 176 -3.51 -7.35 -1.81
N TYR A 177 -2.23 -7.34 -1.46
CA TYR A 177 -1.08 -7.32 -2.34
C TYR A 177 -0.44 -8.71 -2.45
N TYR A 178 0.00 -9.08 -3.64
CA TYR A 178 0.57 -10.39 -3.96
C TYR A 178 1.89 -10.24 -4.72
N VAL A 179 2.74 -11.27 -4.61
CA VAL A 179 4.03 -11.33 -5.31
C VAL A 179 3.88 -11.62 -6.81
N ASP A 180 2.78 -12.26 -7.22
CA ASP A 180 2.48 -12.56 -8.62
C ASP A 180 0.97 -12.56 -8.93
N ALA A 181 0.64 -12.78 -10.21
CA ALA A 181 -0.73 -12.70 -10.70
C ALA A 181 -1.64 -13.89 -10.32
N THR A 182 -1.08 -15.06 -10.03
CA THR A 182 -1.82 -16.32 -9.94
C THR A 182 -1.72 -17.01 -8.59
N SER A 183 -0.65 -16.82 -7.83
CA SER A 183 -0.47 -17.37 -6.49
C SER A 183 -1.24 -16.59 -5.43
N GLU A 184 -1.50 -17.24 -4.29
CA GLU A 184 -2.05 -16.57 -3.11
C GLU A 184 -0.96 -16.13 -2.13
N GLU A 185 0.31 -16.11 -2.56
CA GLU A 185 1.42 -15.61 -1.75
C GLU A 185 1.34 -14.08 -1.65
N THR A 186 1.08 -13.59 -0.44
CA THR A 186 0.95 -12.16 -0.16
C THR A 186 2.30 -11.47 -0.24
N PHE A 187 2.31 -10.26 -0.78
CA PHE A 187 3.50 -9.42 -0.79
C PHE A 187 3.88 -8.99 0.63
N GLU A 188 5.13 -9.25 1.01
CA GLU A 188 5.61 -8.96 2.36
C GLU A 188 5.88 -7.46 2.56
N TRP A 189 5.47 -6.98 3.74
CA TRP A 189 5.74 -5.63 4.22
C TRP A 189 6.45 -5.72 5.58
N PRO A 190 7.41 -4.84 5.88
CA PRO A 190 7.95 -3.79 5.01
C PRO A 190 8.77 -4.34 3.84
N TYR A 191 8.78 -3.61 2.73
CA TYR A 191 9.69 -3.90 1.61
C TYR A 191 10.94 -3.03 1.71
N VAL A 192 12.10 -3.59 1.40
CA VAL A 192 13.36 -2.84 1.29
C VAL A 192 13.75 -2.77 -0.18
N PHE A 193 13.87 -1.57 -0.72
CA PHE A 193 14.22 -1.39 -2.13
C PHE A 193 15.62 -1.95 -2.44
N GLY A 194 15.69 -2.79 -3.47
CA GLY A 194 16.94 -3.25 -4.08
C GLY A 194 17.43 -2.28 -5.16
N THR A 195 18.09 -2.80 -6.18
CA THR A 195 18.52 -2.04 -7.38
C THR A 195 17.57 -2.21 -8.56
N GLU A 196 16.75 -3.26 -8.52
CA GLU A 196 15.84 -3.65 -9.60
C GLU A 196 14.43 -3.12 -9.37
N ASP A 197 13.69 -2.99 -10.46
CA ASP A 197 12.26 -2.70 -10.39
C ASP A 197 11.50 -3.90 -9.84
N ILE A 198 10.36 -3.63 -9.22
CA ILE A 198 9.46 -4.65 -8.69
C ILE A 198 8.03 -4.37 -9.10
N THR A 199 7.28 -5.44 -9.35
CA THR A 199 5.85 -5.40 -9.60
C THR A 199 5.10 -5.99 -8.41
N VAL A 200 4.07 -5.30 -7.93
CA VAL A 200 3.19 -5.74 -6.84
C VAL A 200 1.78 -5.92 -7.38
N TYR A 201 1.19 -7.10 -7.20
CA TYR A 201 -0.11 -7.45 -7.77
C TYR A 201 -1.23 -7.18 -6.77
N CYS A 202 -2.12 -6.26 -7.11
CA CYS A 202 -3.21 -5.80 -6.26
C CYS A 202 -4.49 -6.58 -6.58
N LYS A 203 -5.04 -7.28 -5.59
CA LYS A 203 -6.37 -7.89 -5.70
C LYS A 203 -7.44 -6.90 -5.24
N TYR A 204 -8.49 -6.79 -6.02
CA TYR A 204 -9.61 -5.88 -5.77
C TYR A 204 -10.91 -6.66 -5.62
N ILE A 205 -11.80 -6.16 -4.76
CA ILE A 205 -13.18 -6.63 -4.65
C ILE A 205 -14.10 -5.55 -5.20
N GLN A 206 -14.99 -5.91 -6.13
CA GLN A 206 -15.93 -4.98 -6.70
C GLN A 206 -16.90 -4.44 -5.63
N GLY A 207 -17.06 -3.12 -5.58
CA GLY A 207 -17.88 -2.40 -4.60
C GLY A 207 -17.05 -1.73 -3.51
N SER A 208 -17.75 -1.00 -2.64
CA SER A 208 -17.18 -0.40 -1.45
C SER A 208 -17.46 -1.30 -0.25
N TRP A 209 -16.41 -1.85 0.35
CA TRP A 209 -16.45 -2.81 1.44
C TRP A 209 -15.60 -2.36 2.62
N THR A 210 -16.04 -2.71 3.82
CA THR A 210 -15.20 -2.76 5.01
C THR A 210 -14.69 -4.18 5.14
N ILE A 211 -13.39 -4.39 4.96
CA ILE A 211 -12.76 -5.69 5.20
C ILE A 211 -12.64 -5.90 6.71
N VAL A 212 -13.31 -6.93 7.21
CA VAL A 212 -13.43 -7.22 8.65
C VAL A 212 -12.54 -8.40 9.00
N LYS A 213 -11.57 -8.16 9.88
CA LYS A 213 -10.60 -9.13 10.40
C LYS A 213 -10.70 -9.32 11.92
N SER A 214 -11.72 -8.74 12.56
CA SER A 214 -11.98 -8.89 13.99
C SER A 214 -13.44 -8.62 14.36
N GLU A 215 -13.84 -9.10 15.53
CA GLU A 215 -15.20 -8.96 16.05
C GLU A 215 -15.56 -7.49 16.30
N ASP A 216 -14.62 -6.69 16.81
CA ASP A 216 -14.85 -5.26 17.06
C ASP A 216 -15.11 -4.49 15.75
N GLN A 217 -14.39 -4.85 14.68
CA GLN A 217 -14.62 -4.30 13.35
C GLN A 217 -15.99 -4.69 12.82
N LEU A 218 -16.41 -5.95 13.01
CA LEU A 218 -17.75 -6.39 12.62
C LEU A 218 -18.83 -5.57 13.34
N LEU A 219 -18.74 -5.44 14.66
CA LEU A 219 -19.72 -4.71 15.46
C LEU A 219 -19.80 -3.22 15.06
N ALA A 220 -18.65 -2.59 14.78
CA ALA A 220 -18.60 -1.20 14.32
C ALA A 220 -19.25 -1.02 12.94
N ALA A 221 -18.97 -1.95 12.02
CA ALA A 221 -19.52 -1.93 10.66
C ALA A 221 -21.04 -2.17 10.64
N LEU A 222 -21.53 -3.13 11.43
CA LEU A 222 -22.96 -3.40 11.61
C LEU A 222 -23.69 -2.16 12.14
N SER A 223 -23.16 -1.53 13.20
CA SER A 223 -23.75 -0.34 13.83
C SER A 223 -23.83 0.85 12.87
N SER A 224 -22.91 0.92 11.92
CA SER A 224 -22.81 2.02 10.94
C SER A 224 -23.47 1.68 9.59
N ASN A 225 -24.15 0.54 9.48
CA ASN A 225 -24.74 0.04 8.23
C ASN A 225 -23.74 0.04 7.04
N LYS A 226 -22.47 -0.27 7.31
CA LYS A 226 -21.45 -0.42 6.26
C LYS A 226 -21.67 -1.72 5.50
N ASN A 227 -21.17 -1.78 4.27
CA ASN A 227 -21.00 -3.06 3.59
C ASN A 227 -19.80 -3.78 4.21
N ILE A 228 -19.98 -5.05 4.53
CA ILE A 228 -19.06 -5.88 5.30
C ILE A 228 -18.59 -7.03 4.43
N TYR A 229 -17.28 -7.23 4.40
CA TYR A 229 -16.65 -8.41 3.82
C TYR A 229 -15.83 -9.09 4.91
N LEU A 230 -16.20 -10.31 5.30
CA LEU A 230 -15.43 -11.06 6.28
C LEU A 230 -14.16 -11.62 5.63
N ASP A 231 -13.05 -11.49 6.33
CA ASP A 231 -11.73 -11.96 5.90
C ASP A 231 -11.14 -13.02 6.85
N CYS A 232 -11.88 -13.37 7.89
CA CYS A 232 -11.57 -14.46 8.79
C CYS A 232 -12.85 -14.95 9.48
N ASP A 233 -12.74 -16.13 10.09
CA ASP A 233 -13.73 -16.58 11.07
C ASP A 233 -13.67 -15.68 12.31
N LEU A 234 -14.81 -15.52 12.98
CA LEU A 234 -14.98 -14.63 14.12
C LEU A 234 -15.60 -15.40 15.29
N ASP A 235 -15.09 -15.19 16.50
CA ASP A 235 -15.52 -15.90 17.71
C ASP A 235 -16.06 -14.92 18.77
N PHE A 236 -17.35 -15.08 19.07
CA PHE A 236 -18.10 -14.30 20.04
C PHE A 236 -18.37 -15.02 21.37
N THR A 237 -17.82 -16.22 21.61
CA THR A 237 -18.09 -16.99 22.85
C THR A 237 -17.87 -16.17 24.13
N ASP A 238 -16.79 -15.37 24.18
CA ASP A 238 -16.47 -14.49 25.31
C ASP A 238 -16.70 -13.00 25.01
N LYS A 239 -17.44 -12.68 23.94
CA LYS A 239 -17.69 -11.30 23.49
C LYS A 239 -19.17 -10.97 23.43
N THR A 240 -19.48 -9.69 23.66
CA THR A 240 -20.88 -9.23 23.59
C THR A 240 -21.29 -8.96 22.15
N TRP A 241 -22.29 -9.68 21.68
CA TRP A 241 -22.99 -9.34 20.43
C TRP A 241 -23.84 -8.08 20.62
N ARG A 242 -23.62 -7.05 19.78
CA ARG A 242 -24.44 -5.84 19.81
C ARG A 242 -25.62 -5.99 18.86
N TYR A 243 -26.80 -6.09 19.44
CA TYR A 243 -28.05 -6.11 18.69
C TYR A 243 -28.30 -4.79 17.96
N GLY A 244 -28.68 -4.85 16.69
CA GLY A 244 -29.06 -3.70 15.91
C GLY A 244 -29.80 -4.08 14.62
N SER A 245 -30.57 -3.13 14.09
CA SER A 245 -31.11 -3.24 12.73
C SER A 245 -29.98 -3.03 11.72
N PHE A 246 -30.08 -3.72 10.59
CA PHE A 246 -29.08 -3.68 9.53
C PHE A 246 -29.74 -3.41 8.19
N ASN A 247 -29.08 -2.63 7.33
CA ASN A 247 -29.58 -2.26 6.01
C ASN A 247 -28.43 -2.09 5.00
N GLY A 248 -27.30 -2.77 5.24
CA GLY A 248 -26.14 -2.83 4.36
C GLY A 248 -25.96 -4.22 3.75
N LYS A 249 -24.80 -4.48 3.17
CA LYS A 249 -24.41 -5.81 2.67
C LYS A 249 -23.48 -6.52 3.65
N LEU A 250 -23.64 -7.83 3.82
CA LEU A 250 -22.70 -8.67 4.57
C LEU A 250 -22.35 -9.88 3.70
N ASN A 251 -21.16 -9.84 3.12
CA ASN A 251 -20.57 -11.00 2.48
C ASN A 251 -19.73 -11.75 3.51
N GLY A 252 -20.19 -12.94 3.91
CA GLY A 252 -19.45 -13.80 4.82
C GLY A 252 -18.21 -14.42 4.17
N ASN A 253 -18.09 -14.40 2.83
CA ASN A 253 -16.96 -14.95 2.09
C ASN A 253 -16.62 -16.40 2.50
N GLY A 254 -17.64 -17.18 2.89
CA GLY A 254 -17.49 -18.55 3.38
C GLY A 254 -17.02 -18.68 4.83
N HIS A 255 -16.78 -17.57 5.53
CA HIS A 255 -16.36 -17.56 6.93
C HIS A 255 -17.52 -17.83 7.90
N THR A 256 -17.13 -18.19 9.12
CA THR A 256 -18.02 -18.53 10.22
C THR A 256 -18.00 -17.47 11.32
N ILE A 257 -19.18 -17.10 11.84
CA ILE A 257 -19.30 -16.40 13.12
C ILE A 257 -19.78 -17.41 14.17
N THR A 258 -18.97 -17.64 15.21
CA THR A 258 -19.25 -18.63 16.25
C THR A 258 -19.63 -17.98 17.57
N GLY A 259 -20.45 -18.65 18.38
CA GLY A 259 -20.57 -18.34 19.81
C GLY A 259 -21.38 -17.08 20.14
N ILE A 260 -22.22 -16.59 19.23
CA ILE A 260 -23.09 -15.43 19.50
C ILE A 260 -24.01 -15.74 20.68
N ASN A 261 -23.93 -14.96 21.76
CA ASN A 261 -24.91 -14.99 22.84
C ASN A 261 -25.62 -13.64 22.94
N LEU A 262 -26.92 -13.65 22.63
CA LEU A 262 -27.77 -12.47 22.62
C LEU A 262 -28.92 -12.65 23.60
N THR A 263 -29.18 -11.65 24.43
CA THR A 263 -30.39 -11.58 25.26
C THR A 263 -31.25 -10.38 24.90
N ARG A 264 -32.53 -10.63 24.62
CA ARG A 264 -33.54 -9.63 24.31
C ARG A 264 -34.64 -9.70 25.37
N ASN A 265 -34.67 -8.69 26.24
CA ASN A 265 -35.73 -8.50 27.23
C ASN A 265 -36.80 -7.58 26.63
N CYS A 266 -37.90 -8.18 26.21
CA CYS A 266 -39.02 -7.50 25.60
C CYS A 266 -39.80 -6.65 26.61
N ASN A 267 -40.28 -5.52 26.10
CA ASN A 267 -41.07 -4.52 26.81
C ASN A 267 -41.91 -3.75 25.78
N LYS A 268 -42.69 -2.76 26.21
CA LYS A 268 -43.57 -1.97 25.32
C LYS A 268 -42.87 -1.29 24.11
N TYR A 269 -41.54 -1.20 24.10
CA TYR A 269 -40.75 -0.66 22.99
C TYR A 269 -39.88 -1.72 22.28
N THR A 270 -39.63 -2.86 22.93
CA THR A 270 -38.81 -3.95 22.40
C THR A 270 -39.74 -5.11 22.07
N LEU A 271 -40.16 -5.19 20.82
CA LEU A 271 -41.25 -6.07 20.38
C LEU A 271 -40.79 -7.47 19.92
N GLY A 272 -39.49 -7.74 19.93
CA GLY A 272 -38.99 -9.02 19.46
C GLY A 272 -37.49 -9.24 19.54
N ALA A 273 -37.09 -10.42 19.07
CA ALA A 273 -35.74 -10.95 19.14
C ALA A 273 -35.25 -11.53 17.81
N GLY A 274 -33.93 -11.66 17.71
CA GLY A 274 -33.17 -12.26 16.61
C GLY A 274 -31.73 -11.75 16.62
N ILE A 275 -30.80 -12.52 16.05
CA ILE A 275 -29.38 -12.12 15.93
C ILE A 275 -29.28 -10.72 15.32
N PHE A 276 -30.03 -10.51 14.22
CA PHE A 276 -30.28 -9.21 13.64
C PHE A 276 -31.61 -8.65 14.15
N GLY A 277 -31.71 -7.33 14.19
CA GLY A 277 -32.98 -6.68 14.51
C GLY A 277 -33.93 -6.67 13.33
N THR A 278 -34.17 -5.48 12.79
CA THR A 278 -34.85 -5.35 11.50
C THR A 278 -33.81 -5.35 10.39
N LEU A 279 -33.99 -6.25 9.42
CA LEU A 279 -33.31 -6.20 8.13
C LEU A 279 -34.10 -5.28 7.19
N GLY A 280 -33.48 -4.17 6.79
CA GLY A 280 -34.10 -3.20 5.88
C GLY A 280 -34.09 -3.68 4.42
N ALA A 281 -34.82 -2.98 3.56
CA ALA A 281 -35.03 -3.33 2.15
C ALA A 281 -33.75 -3.37 1.29
N LYS A 282 -32.63 -2.82 1.76
CA LYS A 282 -31.32 -2.86 1.06
C LYS A 282 -30.40 -3.95 1.58
N THR A 283 -30.85 -4.72 2.57
CA THR A 283 -30.05 -5.79 3.18
C THR A 283 -29.73 -6.84 2.15
N ASP A 284 -28.47 -7.26 2.12
CA ASP A 284 -27.99 -8.37 1.30
C ASP A 284 -26.95 -9.16 2.11
N ILE A 285 -27.35 -10.27 2.72
CA ILE A 285 -26.48 -11.11 3.55
C ILE A 285 -26.25 -12.43 2.83
N TYR A 286 -24.99 -12.80 2.61
CA TYR A 286 -24.71 -14.02 1.88
C TYR A 286 -23.37 -14.69 2.21
N ASN A 287 -23.25 -15.98 1.86
CA ASN A 287 -22.05 -16.80 2.04
C ASN A 287 -21.53 -16.81 3.49
N LEU A 288 -22.42 -17.02 4.45
CA LEU A 288 -22.12 -16.92 5.88
C LEU A 288 -22.56 -18.17 6.63
N THR A 289 -21.70 -18.67 7.51
CA THR A 289 -22.11 -19.65 8.53
C THR A 289 -22.21 -18.97 9.89
N ILE A 290 -23.30 -19.19 10.62
CA ILE A 290 -23.42 -18.84 12.03
C ILE A 290 -23.47 -20.14 12.82
N LYS A 291 -22.58 -20.29 13.80
CA LYS A 291 -22.40 -21.52 14.55
C LYS A 291 -22.52 -21.29 16.07
N ASP A 292 -23.12 -22.26 16.77
CA ASP A 292 -23.19 -22.30 18.24
C ASP A 292 -23.75 -21.00 18.83
N ALA A 293 -24.82 -20.46 18.21
CA ALA A 293 -25.41 -19.18 18.57
C ALA A 293 -26.68 -19.36 19.43
N VAL A 294 -26.82 -18.54 20.46
CA VAL A 294 -27.95 -18.55 21.41
C VAL A 294 -28.63 -17.18 21.42
N VAL A 295 -29.94 -17.18 21.18
CA VAL A 295 -30.81 -16.00 21.32
C VAL A 295 -31.79 -16.27 22.46
N ASN A 296 -31.65 -15.54 23.57
CA ASN A 296 -32.60 -15.55 24.69
C ASN A 296 -33.68 -14.48 24.45
N PHE A 297 -34.91 -14.91 24.19
CA PHE A 297 -36.08 -14.09 23.90
C PHE A 297 -37.04 -14.11 25.10
N ASN A 298 -36.95 -13.07 25.92
CA ASN A 298 -37.67 -12.99 27.20
C ASN A 298 -38.80 -11.96 27.12
N VAL A 299 -40.04 -12.36 27.36
CA VAL A 299 -41.23 -11.49 27.42
C VAL A 299 -41.73 -11.43 28.86
N LYS A 300 -41.65 -10.23 29.46
CA LYS A 300 -42.05 -10.00 30.87
C LYS A 300 -43.39 -9.27 31.01
N LEU A 301 -44.17 -9.19 29.93
CA LEU A 301 -45.44 -8.48 29.88
C LEU A 301 -46.56 -9.45 29.58
N ASP A 302 -47.58 -9.47 30.44
CA ASP A 302 -48.72 -10.40 30.35
C ASP A 302 -49.55 -10.19 29.07
N ASN A 303 -49.56 -8.96 28.54
CA ASN A 303 -50.34 -8.58 27.36
C ASN A 303 -49.45 -8.00 26.26
N GLY A 304 -49.80 -8.29 25.01
CA GLY A 304 -49.13 -7.79 23.81
C GLY A 304 -48.54 -8.90 22.95
N GLU A 305 -48.39 -8.62 21.66
CA GLU A 305 -47.83 -9.55 20.69
C GLU A 305 -46.34 -9.29 20.52
N PHE A 306 -45.52 -10.22 21.00
CA PHE A 306 -44.07 -10.22 20.82
C PHE A 306 -43.68 -11.38 19.92
N VAL A 307 -42.78 -11.15 18.97
CA VAL A 307 -42.37 -12.20 18.04
C VAL A 307 -40.85 -12.27 17.95
N GLY A 308 -40.31 -13.48 17.90
CA GLY A 308 -38.87 -13.72 17.80
C GLY A 308 -38.55 -14.63 16.62
N GLY A 309 -37.63 -14.23 15.76
CA GLY A 309 -37.00 -15.14 14.80
C GLY A 309 -35.56 -15.35 15.25
N PHE A 310 -35.01 -16.56 15.12
CA PHE A 310 -33.61 -16.80 15.49
C PHE A 310 -32.67 -15.86 14.74
N PHE A 311 -32.84 -15.73 13.42
CA PHE A 311 -32.00 -14.90 12.57
C PHE A 311 -32.36 -13.41 12.67
N ALA A 312 -33.65 -13.06 12.55
CA ALA A 312 -34.10 -11.67 12.65
C ALA A 312 -35.53 -11.53 13.20
N TYR A 313 -35.82 -10.38 13.79
CA TYR A 313 -37.19 -10.00 14.16
C TYR A 313 -38.06 -9.72 12.92
N GLU A 314 -37.54 -8.96 11.98
CA GLU A 314 -38.25 -8.55 10.76
C GLU A 314 -37.26 -8.46 9.61
N ALA A 315 -37.66 -8.92 8.43
CA ALA A 315 -36.97 -8.62 7.18
C ALA A 315 -37.97 -8.03 6.18
N ARG A 316 -37.65 -6.82 5.70
CA ARG A 316 -38.53 -6.06 4.81
C ARG A 316 -38.41 -6.53 3.36
N GLU A 317 -39.46 -6.26 2.59
CA GLU A 317 -39.46 -6.46 1.14
C GLU A 317 -38.23 -5.79 0.51
N GLY A 318 -37.49 -6.55 -0.29
CA GLY A 318 -36.22 -6.15 -0.90
C GLY A 318 -34.98 -6.70 -0.18
N ALA A 319 -35.08 -7.08 1.10
CA ALA A 319 -33.99 -7.77 1.79
C ALA A 319 -33.70 -9.12 1.12
N LYS A 320 -32.42 -9.47 1.02
CA LYS A 320 -31.94 -10.71 0.41
C LYS A 320 -31.03 -11.45 1.38
N ILE A 321 -31.28 -12.75 1.53
CA ILE A 321 -30.44 -13.64 2.32
C ILE A 321 -30.16 -14.89 1.49
N THR A 322 -28.88 -15.15 1.18
CA THR A 322 -28.49 -16.21 0.23
C THR A 322 -27.33 -17.04 0.78
N ASP A 323 -27.39 -18.37 0.68
CA ASP A 323 -26.29 -19.25 1.12
C ASP A 323 -25.86 -18.98 2.58
N VAL A 324 -26.84 -18.79 3.47
CA VAL A 324 -26.62 -18.64 4.92
C VAL A 324 -26.94 -19.95 5.63
N LYS A 325 -26.02 -20.43 6.46
CA LYS A 325 -26.17 -21.67 7.22
C LYS A 325 -26.12 -21.40 8.72
N ILE A 326 -27.08 -21.97 9.46
CA ILE A 326 -27.08 -21.99 10.92
C ILE A 326 -26.75 -23.39 11.41
N VAL A 327 -25.71 -23.49 12.24
CA VAL A 327 -25.26 -24.75 12.85
C VAL A 327 -25.38 -24.63 14.36
N ASN A 328 -26.16 -25.50 15.00
CA ASN A 328 -26.38 -25.52 16.46
C ASN A 328 -26.89 -24.17 17.00
N GLY A 329 -27.96 -23.65 16.40
CA GLY A 329 -28.65 -22.46 16.91
C GLY A 329 -29.64 -22.81 18.01
N THR A 330 -29.73 -22.01 19.06
CA THR A 330 -30.79 -22.11 20.09
C THR A 330 -31.55 -20.80 20.21
N LEU A 331 -32.86 -20.82 19.96
CA LEU A 331 -33.78 -19.76 20.34
C LEU A 331 -34.45 -20.18 21.67
N ASN A 332 -34.00 -19.59 22.77
CA ASN A 332 -34.56 -19.84 24.09
C ASN A 332 -35.64 -18.81 24.37
N CYS A 333 -36.87 -19.25 24.53
CA CYS A 333 -38.04 -18.44 24.80
C CYS A 333 -38.38 -18.49 26.29
N ASP A 334 -38.74 -17.34 26.85
CA ASP A 334 -39.37 -17.24 28.16
C ASP A 334 -40.52 -16.24 28.02
N PHE A 335 -41.74 -16.73 27.86
CA PHE A 335 -42.91 -15.88 27.66
C PHE A 335 -43.64 -15.50 28.95
N GLY A 336 -43.23 -16.06 30.09
CA GLY A 336 -43.97 -15.91 31.35
C GLY A 336 -45.47 -16.18 31.19
N ASP A 337 -46.29 -15.21 31.60
CA ASP A 337 -47.75 -15.30 31.50
C ASP A 337 -48.31 -14.88 30.12
N ASN A 338 -47.48 -14.36 29.21
CA ASN A 338 -47.92 -13.94 27.88
C ASN A 338 -48.37 -15.15 27.04
N LYS A 339 -49.60 -15.11 26.53
CA LYS A 339 -50.18 -16.22 25.72
C LYS A 339 -50.24 -15.94 24.23
N THR A 340 -49.75 -14.79 23.78
CA THR A 340 -49.85 -14.33 22.39
C THR A 340 -48.50 -14.26 21.67
N SER A 341 -47.39 -14.47 22.38
CA SER A 341 -46.04 -14.40 21.80
C SER A 341 -45.70 -15.65 20.99
N THR A 342 -44.93 -15.46 19.92
CA THR A 342 -44.54 -16.56 19.02
C THR A 342 -43.05 -16.51 18.68
N ALA A 343 -42.50 -17.67 18.33
CA ALA A 343 -41.10 -17.84 17.96
C ALA A 343 -40.97 -18.64 16.67
N TYR A 344 -39.94 -18.33 15.88
CA TYR A 344 -39.67 -18.90 14.57
C TYR A 344 -38.19 -19.25 14.44
N GLU A 345 -37.90 -20.37 13.79
CA GLU A 345 -36.52 -20.85 13.58
C GLU A 345 -35.71 -19.94 12.65
N TRP A 346 -36.36 -19.09 11.85
CA TRP A 346 -35.72 -18.20 10.90
C TRP A 346 -35.98 -16.72 11.20
N ILE A 347 -36.93 -16.10 10.49
CA ILE A 347 -37.30 -14.69 10.60
C ILE A 347 -38.78 -14.61 10.98
N ALA A 348 -39.12 -13.82 11.99
CA ALA A 348 -40.51 -13.79 12.47
C ALA A 348 -41.46 -13.05 11.51
N LYS A 349 -41.05 -11.87 11.05
CA LYS A 349 -41.81 -11.09 10.04
C LYS A 349 -41.02 -11.05 8.75
N ASP A 350 -41.19 -12.07 7.92
CA ASP A 350 -40.36 -12.28 6.74
C ASP A 350 -41.06 -11.84 5.45
N ALA A 351 -40.54 -10.78 4.83
CA ALA A 351 -40.85 -10.37 3.46
C ALA A 351 -39.59 -10.38 2.58
N SER A 352 -38.53 -11.03 3.02
CA SER A 352 -37.26 -11.13 2.29
C SER A 352 -37.34 -12.15 1.15
N THR A 353 -36.34 -12.09 0.25
CA THR A 353 -36.02 -13.21 -0.63
C THR A 353 -34.92 -14.04 0.02
N THR A 354 -35.26 -15.28 0.40
CA THR A 354 -34.30 -16.25 0.97
C THR A 354 -34.00 -17.33 -0.06
N LEU A 355 -32.72 -17.60 -0.34
CA LEU A 355 -32.27 -18.63 -1.29
C LEU A 355 -31.16 -19.49 -0.66
N ASN A 356 -31.27 -20.81 -0.80
CA ASN A 356 -30.25 -21.77 -0.33
C ASN A 356 -29.83 -21.62 1.15
N CYS A 357 -30.70 -21.08 2.00
CA CYS A 357 -30.40 -20.96 3.42
C CYS A 357 -30.80 -22.23 4.17
N ASP A 358 -29.94 -22.67 5.09
CA ASP A 358 -30.15 -23.83 5.93
C ASP A 358 -30.19 -23.39 7.40
N TYR A 359 -31.40 -23.33 7.95
CA TYR A 359 -31.67 -23.04 9.36
C TYR A 359 -32.22 -24.25 10.11
N SER A 360 -32.10 -25.45 9.53
CA SER A 360 -32.54 -26.71 10.17
C SER A 360 -31.76 -27.03 11.46
N GLY A 361 -30.61 -26.40 11.66
CA GLY A 361 -29.81 -26.47 12.87
C GLY A 361 -30.31 -25.59 14.03
N VAL A 362 -31.44 -24.89 13.89
CA VAL A 362 -32.04 -24.07 14.95
C VAL A 362 -33.01 -24.91 15.79
N THR A 363 -32.86 -24.87 17.10
CA THR A 363 -33.83 -25.44 18.05
C THR A 363 -34.51 -24.34 18.85
N ILE A 364 -35.84 -24.36 18.92
CA ILE A 364 -36.62 -23.50 19.82
C ILE A 364 -36.85 -24.23 21.14
N THR A 365 -36.64 -23.55 22.26
CA THR A 365 -36.82 -24.08 23.62
C THR A 365 -37.62 -23.10 24.47
N GLY A 366 -38.33 -23.57 25.50
CA GLY A 366 -38.95 -22.70 26.53
C GLY A 366 -40.26 -21.96 26.15
N ALA A 367 -40.90 -22.31 25.04
CA ALA A 367 -42.15 -21.69 24.58
C ALA A 367 -43.38 -21.99 25.45
#